data_AF-A0A9W8DXW5-F1
#
_entry.id   AF-A0A9W8DXW5-F1
#
_cell.length_a   1.000
_cell.length_b   1.000
_cell.length_c   1.000
_cell.angle_alpha   90.00
_cell.angle_beta   90.00
_cell.angle_gamma   90.00
#
_symmetry.space_group_name_H-M   'P 1'
#
loop_
_entity.id
_entity.type
_entity.pdbx_description
1 polymer ?
#
loop_
_entity_poly.entity_id
_entity_poly.type
_entity_poly.pdbx_seq_one_letter_code
_entity_poly.pdbx_strand_id
1 'polypeptide(L)'
;MVSLWRTATTALAAVALLVADPTAAHSLLHYPAPRGNLANFGTCGSGQGCKGPCDSPRSASNIGKPWFKPVTIQRGQELRVTWERNNHPGGFVRLAMVPIDQSDSWDAFNAHVVKHSCYEAHCGPDNPSDNTFGPGNGPGNAECWTTFTVPSTFADGATVTLQWMWYAGGVYYAQPAAGFGNYYNCADIIVQGGSPVDAGNTTVYAHPPFQGGDFANPNSNMCKYWSSNKYEDCTFGSRMPSPVSGDLLSQSLEPCARTGSMNGKPNGY
;
A
#
# COMPACT_ATOMS: atom_id res chain seq x y z
N MET A 1 69.50 -24.64 -30.16
CA MET A 1 69.01 -23.81 -29.05
C MET A 1 67.66 -23.26 -29.46
N VAL A 2 66.58 -23.79 -28.90
CA VAL A 2 65.19 -23.47 -29.28
C VAL A 2 64.73 -22.26 -28.48
N SER A 3 64.28 -21.22 -29.18
CA SER A 3 63.74 -19.98 -28.62
C SER A 3 62.26 -20.21 -28.25
N LEU A 4 61.95 -20.21 -26.95
CA LEU A 4 60.57 -20.23 -26.44
C LEU A 4 60.07 -18.78 -26.30
N TRP A 5 59.10 -18.42 -27.13
CA TRP A 5 58.31 -17.21 -26.99
C TRP A 5 57.21 -17.47 -25.95
N ARG A 6 57.25 -16.76 -24.82
CA ARG A 6 56.16 -16.76 -23.83
C ARG A 6 55.14 -15.69 -24.23
N THR A 7 53.99 -16.13 -24.70
CA THR A 7 52.80 -15.28 -24.85
C THR A 7 52.24 -14.97 -23.45
N ALA A 8 52.33 -13.71 -23.03
CA ALA A 8 51.68 -13.23 -21.81
C ALA A 8 50.18 -13.06 -22.09
N THR A 9 49.36 -13.89 -21.47
CA THR A 9 47.89 -13.78 -21.50
C THR A 9 47.46 -12.79 -20.43
N THR A 10 47.08 -11.58 -20.82
CA THR A 10 46.43 -10.60 -19.92
C THR A 10 45.02 -11.07 -19.61
N ALA A 11 44.79 -11.52 -18.37
CA ALA A 11 43.45 -11.77 -17.86
C ALA A 11 42.76 -10.42 -17.56
N LEU A 12 41.76 -10.05 -18.36
CA LEU A 12 40.82 -8.97 -18.00
C LEU A 12 39.94 -9.47 -16.86
N ALA A 13 40.13 -8.94 -15.66
CA ALA A 13 39.18 -9.07 -14.58
C ALA A 13 37.96 -8.20 -14.91
N ALA A 14 36.88 -8.81 -15.38
CA ALA A 14 35.57 -8.15 -15.48
C ALA A 14 35.05 -7.93 -14.06
N VAL A 15 35.19 -6.70 -13.55
CA VAL A 15 34.49 -6.25 -12.35
C VAL A 15 33.01 -6.17 -12.74
N ALA A 16 32.26 -7.22 -12.43
CA ALA A 16 30.81 -7.16 -12.44
C ALA A 16 30.40 -6.18 -11.34
N LEU A 17 30.14 -4.93 -11.74
CA LEU A 17 29.35 -4.00 -10.94
C LEU A 17 28.00 -4.66 -10.75
N LEU A 18 27.81 -5.30 -9.59
CA LEU A 18 26.51 -5.61 -9.05
C LEU A 18 25.79 -4.27 -8.94
N VAL A 19 25.02 -3.94 -9.97
CA VAL A 19 24.00 -2.90 -9.87
C VAL A 19 23.06 -3.46 -8.82
N ALA A 20 23.17 -2.94 -7.59
CA ALA A 20 22.15 -3.20 -6.58
C ALA A 20 20.85 -2.72 -7.22
N ASP A 21 20.02 -3.68 -7.62
CA ASP A 21 18.65 -3.39 -8.03
C ASP A 21 18.07 -2.63 -6.83
N PRO A 22 17.67 -1.35 -7.00
CA PRO A 22 17.08 -0.63 -5.90
C PRO A 22 15.79 -1.36 -5.58
N THR A 23 15.84 -2.28 -4.61
CA THR A 23 14.68 -2.99 -4.11
C THR A 23 13.69 -1.90 -3.75
N ALA A 24 12.64 -1.73 -4.56
CA ALA A 24 11.59 -0.78 -4.31
C ALA A 24 10.91 -1.24 -3.02
N ALA A 25 11.37 -0.71 -1.89
CA ALA A 25 11.06 -1.19 -0.55
C ALA A 25 9.67 -0.75 -0.07
N HIS A 26 8.69 -0.69 -0.97
CA HIS A 26 7.40 -0.07 -0.69
C HIS A 26 6.28 -0.79 -1.44
N SER A 27 5.19 -1.09 -0.72
CA SER A 27 3.99 -1.64 -1.34
C SER A 27 3.16 -0.52 -1.96
N LEU A 28 2.56 -0.81 -3.11
CA LEU A 28 1.73 0.11 -3.86
C LEU A 28 0.50 -0.59 -4.42
N LEU A 29 -0.59 0.15 -4.51
CA LEU A 29 -1.78 -0.26 -5.23
C LEU A 29 -1.42 -0.58 -6.68
N HIS A 30 -1.72 -1.80 -7.11
CA HIS A 30 -1.45 -2.28 -8.47
C HIS A 30 -2.71 -2.17 -9.35
N TYR A 31 -3.87 -2.60 -8.84
CA TYR A 31 -5.15 -2.47 -9.53
C TYR A 31 -6.28 -2.05 -8.58
N PRO A 32 -7.13 -1.08 -8.97
CA PRO A 32 -7.02 -0.22 -10.15
C PRO A 32 -5.75 0.65 -10.13
N ALA A 33 -5.24 0.99 -11.31
CA ALA A 33 -3.96 1.70 -11.42
C ALA A 33 -4.00 3.05 -10.67
N PRO A 34 -3.00 3.35 -9.83
CA PRO A 34 -3.01 4.56 -9.02
C PRO A 34 -2.83 5.83 -9.89
N ARG A 35 -3.49 6.91 -9.46
CA ARG A 35 -3.36 8.30 -9.96
C ARG A 35 -1.89 8.71 -9.99
N GLY A 36 -1.14 8.30 -8.97
CA GLY A 36 0.31 8.26 -8.97
C GLY A 36 0.97 8.90 -7.75
N ASN A 37 2.28 8.81 -7.73
CA ASN A 37 3.23 9.66 -7.01
C ASN A 37 4.57 9.52 -7.73
N LEU A 38 4.66 10.00 -8.97
CA LEU A 38 5.83 9.75 -9.83
C LEU A 38 7.14 10.23 -9.19
N ALA A 39 7.07 11.29 -8.37
CA ALA A 39 8.21 11.82 -7.62
C ALA A 39 8.77 10.85 -6.59
N ASN A 40 7.95 9.93 -6.06
CA ASN A 40 8.35 8.90 -5.10
C ASN A 40 8.03 7.48 -5.61
N PHE A 41 8.05 7.28 -6.93
CA PHE A 41 7.82 5.96 -7.56
C PHE A 41 6.50 5.29 -7.18
N GLY A 42 5.45 6.08 -6.96
CA GLY A 42 4.12 5.57 -6.59
C GLY A 42 3.99 5.20 -5.12
N THR A 43 4.97 5.50 -4.28
CA THR A 43 4.95 5.16 -2.85
C THR A 43 4.73 6.44 -2.06
N CYS A 44 3.91 6.37 -1.03
CA CYS A 44 3.64 7.54 -0.21
C CYS A 44 3.51 7.13 1.24
N GLY A 45 4.68 7.01 1.88
CA GLY A 45 4.83 6.78 3.30
C GLY A 45 4.70 8.07 4.10
N SER A 46 4.35 7.88 5.36
CA SER A 46 4.36 8.90 6.38
C SER A 46 5.73 9.59 6.54
N GLY A 47 5.80 10.90 6.29
CA GLY A 47 7.06 11.68 6.35
C GLY A 47 7.69 12.01 5.00
N GLN A 48 7.20 11.43 3.89
CA GLN A 48 7.66 11.72 2.52
C GLN A 48 7.05 13.01 1.92
N GLY A 49 6.41 13.85 2.74
CA GLY A 49 5.85 15.13 2.30
C GLY A 49 4.61 15.03 1.41
N CYS A 50 4.04 13.84 1.23
CA CYS A 50 2.70 13.73 0.64
C CYS A 50 1.68 14.36 1.58
N LYS A 51 0.88 15.28 1.06
CA LYS A 51 -0.13 16.02 1.83
C LYS A 51 -1.50 15.51 1.46
N GLY A 52 -2.10 14.67 2.31
CA GLY A 52 -3.51 14.33 2.20
C GLY A 52 -3.79 12.84 2.14
N PRO A 53 -5.08 12.47 2.01
CA PRO A 53 -5.51 11.07 2.04
C PRO A 53 -5.03 10.26 0.83
N CYS A 54 -4.59 10.94 -0.22
CA CYS A 54 -4.02 10.33 -1.41
C CYS A 54 -2.52 10.66 -1.53
N ASP A 55 -1.82 9.81 -2.26
CA ASP A 55 -0.41 9.98 -2.64
C ASP A 55 -0.17 11.16 -3.60
N SER A 56 -1.20 11.55 -4.35
CA SER A 56 -1.21 12.78 -5.16
C SER A 56 -2.56 13.51 -5.07
N PRO A 57 -2.56 14.86 -5.19
CA PRO A 57 -3.79 15.65 -5.15
C PRO A 57 -4.71 15.34 -6.34
N ARG A 58 -5.99 15.71 -6.24
CA ARG A 58 -6.99 15.57 -7.31
C ARG A 58 -6.52 16.15 -8.65
N SER A 59 -5.80 17.27 -8.62
CA SER A 59 -5.26 17.92 -9.82
C SER A 59 -4.29 17.06 -10.62
N ALA A 60 -3.72 16.01 -10.02
CA ALA A 60 -2.86 15.05 -10.71
C ALA A 60 -3.66 13.99 -11.50
N SER A 61 -4.99 13.93 -11.35
CA SER A 61 -5.84 12.98 -12.06
C SER A 61 -5.60 12.97 -13.57
N ASN A 62 -5.63 11.76 -14.14
CA ASN A 62 -5.54 11.57 -15.58
C ASN A 62 -6.92 11.48 -16.26
N ILE A 63 -8.01 11.46 -15.48
CA ILE A 63 -9.37 11.43 -16.03
C ILE A 63 -9.60 12.66 -16.93
N GLY A 64 -10.19 12.43 -18.10
CA GLY A 64 -10.46 13.47 -19.09
C GLY A 64 -9.28 13.83 -19.99
N LYS A 65 -8.08 13.30 -19.74
CA LYS A 65 -6.94 13.47 -20.64
C LYS A 65 -7.11 12.56 -21.87
N PRO A 66 -6.97 13.06 -23.13
CA PRO A 66 -7.23 12.26 -24.33
C PRO A 66 -6.38 10.99 -24.50
N TRP A 67 -5.23 10.90 -23.82
CA TRP A 67 -4.33 9.74 -23.85
C TRP A 67 -4.57 8.75 -22.71
N PHE A 68 -5.44 9.08 -21.75
CA PHE A 68 -5.74 8.21 -20.62
C PHE A 68 -7.04 7.46 -20.85
N LYS A 69 -6.97 6.12 -20.74
CA LYS A 69 -8.15 5.27 -20.76
C LYS A 69 -8.54 4.95 -19.31
N PRO A 70 -9.65 5.51 -18.79
CA PRO A 70 -10.09 5.22 -17.43
C PRO A 70 -10.50 3.75 -17.29
N VAL A 71 -10.30 3.22 -16.09
CA VAL A 71 -10.97 1.98 -15.69
C VAL A 71 -12.45 2.32 -15.48
N THR A 72 -13.33 1.50 -16.07
CA THR A 72 -14.78 1.61 -15.88
C THR A 72 -15.27 0.40 -15.08
N ILE A 73 -16.06 0.67 -14.05
CA ILE A 73 -16.65 -0.32 -13.14
C ILE A 73 -18.17 -0.14 -13.06
N GLN A 74 -18.89 -1.20 -12.72
CA GLN A 74 -20.35 -1.19 -12.58
C GLN A 74 -20.76 -1.14 -11.10
N ARG A 75 -21.90 -0.51 -10.80
CA ARG A 75 -22.51 -0.61 -9.47
C ARG A 75 -22.89 -2.06 -9.14
N GLY A 76 -22.59 -2.50 -7.92
CA GLY A 76 -22.89 -3.86 -7.45
C GLY A 76 -21.94 -4.93 -7.97
N GLN A 77 -20.98 -4.61 -8.84
CA GLN A 77 -19.95 -5.57 -9.22
C GLN A 77 -19.01 -5.84 -8.03
N GLU A 78 -18.46 -7.04 -7.96
CA GLU A 78 -17.31 -7.31 -7.10
C GLU A 78 -16.04 -6.79 -7.77
N LEU A 79 -15.42 -5.76 -7.17
CA LEU A 79 -14.13 -5.24 -7.62
C LEU A 79 -13.02 -5.90 -6.81
N ARG A 80 -12.13 -6.61 -7.51
CA ARG A 80 -10.85 -7.05 -6.96
C ARG A 80 -9.87 -5.88 -6.95
N VAL A 81 -9.30 -5.61 -5.78
CA VAL A 81 -8.25 -4.61 -5.57
C VAL A 81 -6.96 -5.36 -5.28
N THR A 82 -5.88 -5.02 -5.97
CA THR A 82 -4.59 -5.72 -5.85
C THR A 82 -3.46 -4.78 -5.52
N TRP A 83 -2.45 -5.27 -4.82
CA TRP A 83 -1.22 -4.57 -4.50
C TRP A 83 -0.06 -5.56 -4.49
N GLU A 84 1.14 -5.08 -4.76
CA GLU A 84 2.33 -5.91 -4.68
C GLU A 84 2.69 -6.12 -3.21
N ARG A 85 2.96 -7.37 -2.84
CA ARG A 85 3.58 -7.65 -1.55
C ARG A 85 4.95 -6.95 -1.49
N ASN A 86 5.29 -6.45 -0.32
CA ASN A 86 6.57 -5.83 -0.06
C ASN A 86 7.43 -6.68 0.90
N ASN A 87 8.64 -6.19 1.20
CA ASN A 87 9.51 -6.74 2.24
C ASN A 87 9.05 -6.48 3.69
N HIS A 88 8.01 -5.67 3.87
CA HIS A 88 7.39 -5.46 5.17
C HIS A 88 6.08 -6.28 5.30
N PRO A 89 5.91 -7.04 6.39
CA PRO A 89 4.76 -7.91 6.62
C PRO A 89 3.64 -7.23 7.42
N GLY A 90 2.48 -7.89 7.39
CA GLY A 90 1.32 -7.61 8.24
C GLY A 90 0.75 -6.21 8.12
N GLY A 91 -0.09 -5.87 9.09
CA GLY A 91 -0.91 -4.68 9.08
C GLY A 91 -2.24 -4.90 8.36
N PHE A 92 -2.91 -3.79 8.09
CA PHE A 92 -4.26 -3.75 7.58
C PHE A 92 -4.32 -2.94 6.29
N VAL A 93 -5.19 -3.36 5.39
CA VAL A 93 -5.63 -2.57 4.25
C VAL A 93 -6.99 -1.97 4.57
N ARG A 94 -7.14 -0.67 4.36
CA ARG A 94 -8.40 0.05 4.39
C ARG A 94 -8.72 0.55 2.98
N LEU A 95 -9.92 0.22 2.51
CA LEU A 95 -10.46 0.70 1.25
C LEU A 95 -11.57 1.70 1.54
N ALA A 96 -11.51 2.86 0.89
CA ALA A 96 -12.55 3.88 0.96
C ALA A 96 -12.79 4.46 -0.44
N MET A 97 -14.01 4.88 -0.73
CA MET A 97 -14.40 5.28 -2.09
C MET A 97 -15.30 6.50 -2.06
N VAL A 98 -14.87 7.58 -2.72
CA VAL A 98 -15.55 8.89 -2.69
C VAL A 98 -15.73 9.45 -4.10
N PRO A 99 -16.67 10.39 -4.32
CA PRO A 99 -16.67 11.22 -5.52
C PRO A 99 -15.31 11.92 -5.72
N ILE A 100 -14.85 12.04 -6.97
CA ILE A 100 -13.50 12.57 -7.26
C ILE A 100 -13.27 14.00 -6.71
N ASP A 101 -14.33 14.80 -6.60
CA ASP A 101 -14.28 16.15 -6.05
C ASP A 101 -14.03 16.21 -4.54
N GLN A 102 -14.19 15.09 -3.84
CA GLN A 102 -13.89 14.93 -2.43
C GLN A 102 -12.56 14.22 -2.17
N SER A 103 -11.81 13.86 -3.23
CA SER A 103 -10.60 13.01 -3.10
C SER A 103 -9.38 13.67 -2.45
N ASP A 104 -9.45 14.94 -2.09
CA ASP A 104 -8.43 15.62 -1.27
C ASP A 104 -8.83 15.72 0.22
N SER A 105 -9.99 15.17 0.60
CA SER A 105 -10.55 15.27 1.97
C SER A 105 -10.41 13.96 2.76
N TRP A 106 -9.70 14.04 3.90
CA TRP A 106 -9.64 12.95 4.86
C TRP A 106 -11.00 12.56 5.40
N ASP A 107 -11.81 13.55 5.78
CA ASP A 107 -13.14 13.31 6.36
C ASP A 107 -14.07 12.60 5.38
N ALA A 108 -13.98 12.94 4.09
CA ALA A 108 -14.75 12.27 3.06
C ALA A 108 -14.38 10.78 2.98
N PHE A 109 -13.08 10.45 2.93
CA PHE A 109 -12.68 9.04 2.94
C PHE A 109 -13.06 8.34 4.25
N ASN A 110 -12.91 9.01 5.40
CA ASN A 110 -13.26 8.47 6.71
C ASN A 110 -14.74 8.08 6.79
N ALA A 111 -15.62 8.88 6.20
CA ALA A 111 -17.05 8.62 6.13
C ALA A 111 -17.48 7.59 5.07
N HIS A 112 -16.58 7.18 4.16
CA HIS A 112 -16.91 6.30 3.02
C HIS A 112 -15.99 5.08 2.93
N VAL A 113 -15.68 4.47 4.07
CA VAL A 113 -14.97 3.18 4.12
C VAL A 113 -15.86 2.10 3.51
N VAL A 114 -15.31 1.35 2.57
CA VAL A 114 -16.02 0.25 1.90
C VAL A 114 -15.51 -1.12 2.30
N LYS A 115 -14.30 -1.23 2.88
CA LYS A 115 -13.75 -2.50 3.39
C LYS A 115 -12.50 -2.30 4.24
N HIS A 116 -12.29 -3.23 5.17
CA HIS A 116 -10.99 -3.53 5.75
C HIS A 116 -10.55 -4.96 5.41
N SER A 117 -9.24 -5.19 5.34
CA SER A 117 -8.64 -6.51 5.13
C SER A 117 -7.31 -6.62 5.85
N CYS A 118 -6.84 -7.82 6.16
CA CYS A 118 -5.42 -8.03 6.38
C CYS A 118 -4.63 -7.71 5.11
N TYR A 119 -3.43 -7.16 5.27
CA TYR A 119 -2.52 -6.86 4.16
C TYR A 119 -2.11 -8.12 3.39
N GLU A 120 -1.89 -9.23 4.11
CA GLU A 120 -1.48 -10.53 3.53
C GLU A 120 -2.63 -11.55 3.53
N ALA A 121 -3.86 -11.13 3.23
CA ALA A 121 -5.01 -12.03 3.28
C ALA A 121 -4.96 -13.17 2.23
N HIS A 122 -4.29 -12.93 1.10
CA HIS A 122 -4.22 -13.86 -0.03
C HIS A 122 -2.82 -13.96 -0.66
N CYS A 123 -1.79 -13.52 0.06
CA CYS A 123 -0.40 -13.57 -0.36
C CYS A 123 0.50 -13.90 0.84
N GLY A 124 1.81 -14.02 0.62
CA GLY A 124 2.78 -14.29 1.67
C GLY A 124 4.21 -14.13 1.15
N PRO A 125 5.23 -14.29 2.02
CA PRO A 125 6.63 -14.17 1.63
C PRO A 125 7.03 -15.25 0.63
N ASP A 126 8.05 -14.95 -0.19
CA ASP A 126 8.59 -15.89 -1.19
C ASP A 126 9.20 -17.12 -0.51
N ASN A 127 9.82 -16.91 0.65
CA ASN A 127 10.34 -17.98 1.51
C ASN A 127 9.66 -17.95 2.89
N PRO A 128 8.59 -18.74 3.08
CA PRO A 128 7.94 -18.94 4.39
C PRO A 128 8.84 -19.39 5.52
N SER A 129 9.99 -20.02 5.19
CA SER A 129 10.93 -20.55 6.19
C SER A 129 11.98 -19.52 6.61
N ASP A 130 12.08 -18.39 5.91
CA ASP A 130 12.98 -17.30 6.29
C ASP A 130 12.42 -16.59 7.53
N ASN A 131 13.16 -16.71 8.63
CA ASN A 131 12.83 -16.16 9.93
C ASN A 131 13.82 -15.06 10.36
N THR A 132 14.61 -14.50 9.45
CA THR A 132 15.62 -13.47 9.75
C THR A 132 15.03 -12.30 10.54
N PHE A 133 13.79 -11.91 10.21
CA PHE A 133 13.04 -10.87 10.92
C PHE A 133 11.84 -11.40 11.72
N GLY A 134 11.77 -12.71 11.91
CA GLY A 134 10.66 -13.43 12.54
C GLY A 134 9.74 -14.15 11.54
N PRO A 135 8.83 -15.02 12.03
CA PRO A 135 7.95 -15.82 11.19
C PRO A 135 7.06 -14.99 10.27
N GLY A 136 7.12 -15.30 8.96
CA GLY A 136 6.35 -14.62 7.92
C GLY A 136 6.84 -13.22 7.56
N ASN A 137 7.98 -12.78 8.09
CA ASN A 137 8.48 -11.41 7.94
C ASN A 137 9.52 -11.24 6.82
N GLY A 138 9.64 -12.23 5.92
CA GLY A 138 10.55 -12.20 4.78
C GLY A 138 10.04 -11.35 3.61
N PRO A 139 10.90 -11.06 2.63
CA PRO A 139 10.51 -10.43 1.38
C PRO A 139 9.60 -11.31 0.54
N GLY A 140 8.87 -10.67 -0.37
CA GLY A 140 8.07 -11.38 -1.36
C GLY A 140 7.47 -10.44 -2.38
N ASN A 141 7.25 -10.96 -3.59
CA ASN A 141 6.72 -10.21 -4.73
C ASN A 141 5.32 -10.69 -5.17
N ALA A 142 4.70 -11.58 -4.39
CA ALA A 142 3.37 -12.09 -4.67
C ALA A 142 2.34 -10.95 -4.75
N GLU A 143 1.39 -11.04 -5.67
CA GLU A 143 0.27 -10.11 -5.72
C GLU A 143 -0.71 -10.41 -4.58
N CYS A 144 -0.86 -9.46 -3.68
CA CYS A 144 -1.88 -9.46 -2.64
C CYS A 144 -3.16 -8.84 -3.16
N TRP A 145 -4.31 -9.25 -2.60
CA TRP A 145 -5.59 -8.73 -3.04
C TRP A 145 -6.67 -8.84 -1.98
N THR A 146 -7.75 -8.09 -2.20
CA THR A 146 -9.06 -8.25 -1.55
C THR A 146 -10.16 -7.90 -2.56
N THR A 147 -11.40 -8.25 -2.27
CA THR A 147 -12.56 -7.81 -3.07
C THR A 147 -13.51 -6.95 -2.26
N PHE A 148 -14.26 -6.06 -2.90
CA PHE A 148 -15.43 -5.40 -2.31
C PHE A 148 -16.52 -5.17 -3.35
N THR A 149 -17.77 -5.02 -2.92
CA THR A 149 -18.88 -4.69 -3.80
C THR A 149 -18.93 -3.18 -4.04
N VAL A 150 -18.90 -2.76 -5.31
CA VAL A 150 -18.97 -1.34 -5.68
C VAL A 150 -20.32 -0.76 -5.22
N PRO A 151 -20.33 0.32 -4.39
CA PRO A 151 -21.55 0.92 -3.88
C PRO A 151 -22.53 1.35 -4.98
N SER A 152 -23.83 1.20 -4.73
CA SER A 152 -24.90 1.68 -5.61
C SER A 152 -25.14 3.19 -5.53
N THR A 153 -24.46 3.89 -4.64
CA THR A 153 -24.65 5.33 -4.36
C THR A 153 -24.18 6.25 -5.49
N PHE A 154 -23.28 5.78 -6.34
CA PHE A 154 -22.69 6.60 -7.40
C PHE A 154 -23.57 6.70 -8.64
N ALA A 155 -23.77 7.92 -9.14
CA ALA A 155 -24.48 8.16 -10.39
C ALA A 155 -23.83 7.47 -11.59
N ASP A 156 -24.58 7.31 -12.67
CA ASP A 156 -24.05 6.78 -13.93
C ASP A 156 -23.06 7.75 -14.58
N GLY A 157 -21.90 7.23 -14.99
CA GLY A 157 -20.78 8.04 -15.50
C GLY A 157 -20.02 8.81 -14.42
N ALA A 158 -20.30 8.59 -13.13
CA ALA A 158 -19.62 9.29 -12.05
C ALA A 158 -18.12 8.94 -12.02
N THR A 159 -17.27 9.96 -11.92
CA THR A 159 -15.85 9.76 -11.62
C THR A 159 -15.66 9.72 -10.10
N VAL A 160 -15.01 8.67 -9.63
CA VAL A 160 -14.79 8.37 -8.21
C VAL A 160 -13.33 8.09 -7.96
N THR A 161 -12.91 8.24 -6.72
CA THR A 161 -11.57 7.88 -6.27
C THR A 161 -11.66 6.77 -5.23
N LEU A 162 -10.95 5.67 -5.49
CA LEU A 162 -10.70 4.60 -4.54
C LEU A 162 -9.38 4.89 -3.82
N GLN A 163 -9.42 4.98 -2.49
CA GLN A 163 -8.25 5.01 -1.64
C GLN A 163 -7.91 3.58 -1.20
N TRP A 164 -6.65 3.21 -1.40
CA TRP A 164 -5.99 2.09 -0.77
C TRP A 164 -5.04 2.64 0.29
N MET A 165 -5.18 2.16 1.51
CA MET A 165 -4.32 2.53 2.62
C MET A 165 -3.79 1.27 3.29
N TRP A 166 -2.47 1.18 3.44
CA TRP A 166 -1.82 0.16 4.25
C TRP A 166 -1.23 0.80 5.50
N TYR A 167 -1.61 0.28 6.66
CA TYR A 167 -1.14 0.79 7.96
C TYR A 167 -0.84 -0.36 8.91
N ALA A 168 -0.08 -0.04 9.96
CA ALA A 168 0.29 -0.97 11.03
C ALA A 168 1.12 -2.17 10.58
N GLY A 169 1.77 -2.11 9.41
CA GLY A 169 2.81 -3.08 9.08
C GLY A 169 4.09 -2.77 9.86
N GLY A 170 5.05 -3.70 9.81
CA GLY A 170 6.26 -3.54 10.62
C GLY A 170 7.54 -4.06 10.01
N VAL A 171 8.51 -4.28 10.89
CA VAL A 171 9.91 -4.55 10.54
C VAL A 171 10.56 -3.32 9.88
N TYR A 172 10.31 -2.13 10.43
CA TYR A 172 10.89 -0.88 9.92
C TYR A 172 12.42 -0.90 10.07
N TYR A 173 13.15 -0.65 8.98
CA TYR A 173 14.62 -0.77 8.90
C TYR A 173 15.19 -2.01 9.61
N ALA A 174 14.66 -3.19 9.27
CA ALA A 174 15.13 -4.47 9.82
C ALA A 174 14.99 -4.59 11.35
N GLN A 175 14.17 -3.76 12.00
CA GLN A 175 13.89 -3.85 13.43
C GLN A 175 12.56 -4.58 13.66
N PRO A 176 12.55 -5.85 14.13
CA PRO A 176 11.33 -6.65 14.23
C PRO A 176 10.27 -6.07 15.17
N ALA A 177 10.67 -5.17 16.08
CA ALA A 177 9.76 -4.51 17.02
C ALA A 177 9.11 -3.24 16.47
N ALA A 178 9.59 -2.70 15.35
CA ALA A 178 9.26 -1.38 14.87
C ALA A 178 8.16 -1.41 13.80
N GLY A 179 7.08 -0.68 14.02
CA GLY A 179 6.06 -0.43 13.01
C GLY A 179 6.38 0.81 12.18
N PHE A 180 6.12 0.74 10.88
CA PHE A 180 6.19 1.92 10.01
C PHE A 180 4.83 2.65 10.03
N GLY A 181 4.76 3.82 9.41
CA GLY A 181 3.56 4.63 9.29
C GLY A 181 2.60 4.12 8.23
N ASN A 182 1.86 5.03 7.63
CA ASN A 182 0.84 4.65 6.67
C ASN A 182 1.31 4.88 5.24
N TYR A 183 0.98 3.93 4.37
CA TYR A 183 1.06 4.05 2.93
C TYR A 183 -0.31 4.33 2.35
N TYR A 184 -0.35 5.20 1.34
CA TYR A 184 -1.58 5.55 0.65
C TYR A 184 -1.36 5.50 -0.85
N ASN A 185 -2.37 5.05 -1.59
CA ASN A 185 -2.50 5.28 -3.01
C ASN A 185 -3.97 5.54 -3.35
N CYS A 186 -4.21 6.41 -4.32
CA CYS A 186 -5.55 6.62 -4.84
C CYS A 186 -5.64 6.27 -6.32
N ALA A 187 -6.71 5.61 -6.73
CA ALA A 187 -7.02 5.34 -8.12
C ALA A 187 -8.32 6.03 -8.54
N ASP A 188 -8.31 6.66 -9.71
CA ASP A 188 -9.50 7.31 -10.27
C ASP A 188 -10.19 6.40 -11.29
N ILE A 189 -11.51 6.26 -11.15
CA ILE A 189 -12.32 5.25 -11.83
C ILE A 189 -13.63 5.90 -12.30
N ILE A 190 -14.22 5.38 -13.37
CA ILE A 190 -15.58 5.74 -13.80
C ILE A 190 -16.56 4.65 -13.38
N VAL A 191 -17.64 5.02 -12.69
CA VAL A 191 -18.76 4.11 -12.39
C VAL A 191 -19.83 4.26 -13.46
N GLN A 192 -20.12 3.20 -14.20
CA GLN A 192 -21.10 3.20 -15.28
C GLN A 192 -21.81 1.85 -15.39
N GLY A 193 -23.13 1.87 -15.52
CA GLY A 193 -23.99 0.70 -15.53
C GLY A 193 -24.04 -0.05 -14.19
N GLY A 194 -24.62 -1.25 -14.23
CA GLY A 194 -24.83 -2.11 -13.06
C GLY A 194 -26.16 -1.89 -12.36
N SER A 195 -26.18 -2.17 -11.06
CA SER A 195 -27.38 -2.03 -10.20
C SER A 195 -27.97 -0.62 -10.25
N PRO A 196 -29.29 -0.44 -9.98
CA PRO A 196 -29.90 0.88 -9.90
C PRO A 196 -29.15 1.81 -8.94
N VAL A 197 -29.10 3.10 -9.28
CA VAL A 197 -28.50 4.10 -8.39
C VAL A 197 -29.38 4.24 -7.16
N ASP A 198 -28.78 4.09 -5.98
CA ASP A 198 -29.41 4.30 -4.69
C ASP A 198 -28.55 5.26 -3.86
N ALA A 199 -28.66 6.55 -4.17
CA ALA A 199 -27.87 7.61 -3.55
C ALA A 199 -28.11 7.74 -2.03
N GLY A 200 -29.23 7.21 -1.52
CA GLY A 200 -29.56 7.23 -0.10
C GLY A 200 -28.98 6.06 0.69
N ASN A 201 -28.44 5.04 0.03
CA ASN A 201 -27.93 3.85 0.69
C ASN A 201 -26.52 4.06 1.29
N THR A 202 -26.48 4.62 2.49
CA THR A 202 -25.22 4.78 3.25
C THR A 202 -24.87 3.55 4.09
N THR A 203 -25.67 2.48 4.06
CA THR A 203 -25.48 1.30 4.93
C THR A 203 -24.13 0.62 4.69
N VAL A 204 -23.66 0.62 3.45
CA VAL A 204 -22.34 0.11 3.04
C VAL A 204 -21.18 0.79 3.77
N TYR A 205 -21.37 2.02 4.23
CA TYR A 205 -20.35 2.81 4.94
C TYR A 205 -20.49 2.75 6.46
N ALA A 206 -21.69 2.45 6.97
CA ALA A 206 -21.94 2.39 8.41
C ALA A 206 -21.24 1.20 9.09
N HIS A 207 -21.15 0.08 8.37
CA HIS A 207 -20.51 -1.15 8.81
C HIS A 207 -19.71 -1.74 7.64
N PRO A 208 -18.52 -1.20 7.34
CA PRO A 208 -17.68 -1.80 6.31
C PRO A 208 -17.47 -3.30 6.63
N PRO A 209 -17.22 -4.20 5.66
CA PRO A 209 -16.80 -5.59 5.87
C PRO A 209 -15.30 -5.69 6.25
N PHE A 210 -14.91 -6.68 7.05
CA PHE A 210 -13.53 -6.98 7.44
C PHE A 210 -13.20 -8.39 7.02
N GLN A 211 -12.06 -8.50 6.37
CA GLN A 211 -11.46 -9.76 6.01
C GLN A 211 -10.23 -10.00 6.89
N GLY A 212 -10.39 -10.85 7.90
CA GLY A 212 -9.27 -11.38 8.68
C GLY A 212 -8.56 -12.54 7.96
N GLY A 213 -7.49 -13.03 8.58
CA GLY A 213 -6.76 -14.20 8.11
C GLY A 213 -5.59 -13.80 7.21
N ASP A 214 -4.48 -13.42 7.83
CA ASP A 214 -3.23 -13.15 7.09
C ASP A 214 -2.34 -14.38 7.00
N PHE A 215 -1.22 -14.27 6.28
CA PHE A 215 -0.24 -15.34 6.16
C PHE A 215 0.18 -15.95 7.51
N ALA A 216 0.35 -15.13 8.54
CA ALA A 216 0.76 -15.59 9.87
C ALA A 216 -0.38 -16.25 10.67
N ASN A 217 -1.64 -15.90 10.37
CA ASN A 217 -2.83 -16.36 11.08
C ASN A 217 -3.97 -16.75 10.11
N PRO A 218 -3.76 -17.71 9.17
CA PRO A 218 -4.62 -17.89 7.99
C PRO A 218 -6.05 -18.36 8.29
N ASN A 219 -6.26 -18.99 9.45
CA ASN A 219 -7.57 -19.50 9.89
C ASN A 219 -8.20 -18.64 10.99
N SER A 220 -7.77 -17.37 11.12
CA SER A 220 -8.26 -16.45 12.15
C SER A 220 -9.08 -15.31 11.52
N ASN A 221 -9.89 -14.65 12.34
CA ASN A 221 -10.52 -13.39 11.96
C ASN A 221 -9.73 -12.18 12.50
N MET A 222 -8.41 -12.21 12.35
CA MET A 222 -7.46 -11.21 12.86
C MET A 222 -6.27 -11.08 11.89
N CYS A 223 -5.50 -10.01 12.04
CA CYS A 223 -4.24 -9.79 11.34
C CYS A 223 -3.11 -9.59 12.35
N LYS A 224 -1.90 -10.02 11.98
CA LYS A 224 -0.65 -9.57 12.58
C LYS A 224 -0.44 -8.10 12.23
N TYR A 225 -0.06 -7.28 13.20
CA TYR A 225 0.21 -5.86 13.01
C TYR A 225 1.23 -5.33 14.03
N TRP A 226 1.70 -4.11 13.85
CA TRP A 226 2.64 -3.39 14.72
C TRP A 226 2.09 -2.02 15.12
N SER A 227 2.64 -1.47 16.19
CA SER A 227 2.31 -0.13 16.71
C SER A 227 0.87 0.02 17.21
N SER A 228 -0.09 0.21 16.30
CA SER A 228 -1.49 0.44 16.63
C SER A 228 -2.39 -0.17 15.56
N ASN A 229 -3.55 -0.69 15.96
CA ASN A 229 -4.59 -1.11 15.03
C ASN A 229 -5.50 0.05 14.59
N LYS A 230 -5.14 1.28 14.93
CA LYS A 230 -5.82 2.52 14.55
C LYS A 230 -4.90 3.35 13.66
N TYR A 231 -5.34 3.62 12.41
CA TYR A 231 -4.48 4.25 11.40
C TYR A 231 -4.07 5.68 11.78
N GLU A 232 -4.91 6.40 12.53
CA GLU A 232 -4.65 7.78 12.93
C GLU A 232 -3.44 7.89 13.87
N ASP A 233 -3.16 6.86 14.67
CA ASP A 233 -2.07 6.87 15.65
C ASP A 233 -0.69 6.94 14.97
N CYS A 234 -0.63 6.54 13.71
CA CYS A 234 0.57 6.54 12.88
C CYS A 234 0.45 7.52 11.70
N THR A 235 -0.46 8.50 11.79
CA THR A 235 -0.61 9.57 10.79
C THR A 235 0.04 10.85 11.29
N PHE A 236 1.06 11.35 10.58
CA PHE A 236 1.81 12.53 11.03
C PHE A 236 1.25 13.88 10.57
N GLY A 237 0.09 13.89 9.89
CA GLY A 237 -0.55 15.11 9.41
C GLY A 237 0.40 15.94 8.52
N SER A 238 0.63 17.21 8.89
CA SER A 238 1.54 18.13 8.18
C SER A 238 2.97 18.14 8.73
N ARG A 239 3.33 17.24 9.65
CA ARG A 239 4.68 17.19 10.21
C ARG A 239 5.66 16.71 9.14
N MET A 240 6.88 17.23 9.20
CA MET A 240 8.00 16.81 8.37
C MET A 240 9.15 16.33 9.27
N PRO A 241 9.96 15.36 8.83
CA PRO A 241 11.17 14.97 9.55
C PRO A 241 12.15 16.16 9.66
N SER A 242 13.07 16.09 10.61
CA SER A 242 14.18 17.04 10.76
C SER A 242 15.50 16.29 10.56
N PRO A 243 15.96 16.15 9.30
CA PRO A 243 17.13 15.34 8.98
C PRO A 243 18.39 15.85 9.69
N VAL A 244 19.09 14.93 10.34
CA VAL A 244 20.40 15.09 10.94
C VAL A 244 21.39 14.24 10.14
N SER A 245 22.50 14.84 9.71
CA SER A 245 23.53 14.13 8.93
C SER A 245 24.05 12.91 9.69
N GLY A 246 24.02 11.74 9.05
CA GLY A 246 24.45 10.47 9.63
C GLY A 246 23.41 9.74 10.50
N ASP A 247 22.25 10.34 10.76
CA ASP A 247 21.13 9.70 11.44
C ASP A 247 20.02 9.36 10.43
N LEU A 248 19.98 8.09 9.99
CA LEU A 248 18.99 7.63 9.01
C LEU A 248 17.55 7.77 9.54
N LEU A 249 17.30 7.61 10.84
CA LEU A 249 15.96 7.67 11.40
C LEU A 249 15.44 9.10 11.50
N SER A 250 16.33 10.09 11.65
CA SER A 250 15.95 11.51 11.61
C SER A 250 15.38 11.96 10.26
N GLN A 251 15.58 11.17 9.20
CA GLN A 251 15.03 11.42 7.87
C GLN A 251 13.55 10.99 7.75
N SER A 252 12.99 10.33 8.77
CA SER A 252 11.59 9.94 8.82
C SER A 252 10.93 10.38 10.13
N LEU A 253 9.60 10.39 10.15
CA LEU A 253 8.82 10.51 11.37
C LEU A 253 8.55 9.13 12.01
N GLU A 254 8.98 8.07 11.34
CA GLU A 254 8.88 6.67 11.73
C GLU A 254 10.15 6.20 12.49
N PRO A 255 10.10 5.08 13.25
CA PRO A 255 8.95 4.22 13.47
C PRO A 255 7.89 4.87 14.36
N CYS A 256 6.63 4.56 14.10
CA CYS A 256 5.52 5.13 14.86
C CYS A 256 5.47 4.60 16.30
N ALA A 257 5.87 3.33 16.49
CA ALA A 257 6.10 2.75 17.80
C ALA A 257 7.03 1.53 17.72
N ARG A 258 7.51 1.08 18.89
CA ARG A 258 8.37 -0.10 19.06
C ARG A 258 7.75 -1.10 20.04
N THR A 259 6.64 -1.71 19.65
CA THR A 259 5.84 -2.57 20.52
C THR A 259 5.99 -4.05 20.24
N GLY A 260 6.67 -4.45 19.15
CA GLY A 260 6.57 -5.81 18.64
C GLY A 260 5.29 -6.04 17.83
N SER A 261 5.20 -7.23 17.26
CA SER A 261 3.99 -7.67 16.55
C SER A 261 2.88 -8.07 17.53
N MET A 262 1.66 -7.70 17.20
CA MET A 262 0.42 -8.05 17.88
C MET A 262 -0.52 -8.73 16.89
N ASN A 263 -1.58 -9.36 17.39
CA ASN A 263 -2.68 -9.87 16.56
C ASN A 263 -3.96 -9.14 16.91
N GLY A 264 -4.74 -8.70 15.93
CA GLY A 264 -5.91 -7.86 16.18
C GLY A 264 -6.79 -7.64 14.96
N LYS A 265 -7.84 -6.85 15.18
CA LYS A 265 -8.67 -6.27 14.11
C LYS A 265 -8.40 -4.76 14.04
N PRO A 266 -8.68 -4.12 12.90
CA PRO A 266 -8.77 -2.66 12.81
C PRO A 266 -9.63 -2.08 13.93
N ASN A 267 -9.17 -0.98 14.53
CA ASN A 267 -9.98 -0.25 15.51
C ASN A 267 -11.18 0.42 14.81
N GLY A 268 -12.37 0.34 15.42
CA GLY A 268 -13.58 0.97 14.90
C GLY A 268 -14.23 0.27 13.70
N TYR A 269 -13.82 -0.97 13.44
CA TYR A 269 -14.48 -1.87 12.49
C TYR A 269 -15.74 -2.51 13.09
#